data_AF-A0A7Y5DVI7-F1
#
_entry.id   AF-A0A7Y5DVI7-F1
#
_cell.length_a   1.000
_cell.length_b   1.000
_cell.length_c   1.000
_cell.angle_alpha   90.00
_cell.angle_beta   90.00
_cell.angle_gamma   90.00
#
_symmetry.space_group_name_H-M   'P 1'
#
loop_
_entity.id
_entity.type
_entity.pdbx_description
1 polymer ?
#
loop_
_entity_poly.entity_id
_entity_poly.type
_entity_poly.pdbx_seq_one_letter_code
_entity_poly.pdbx_strand_id
1 'polypeptide(L)' 'MNRNDKKSFYRYSDSASERELESKLIQLQSLLLKLKQPETIADAEWMIREISLELEARRSTI' A
#
# COMPACT_ATOMS: atom_id res chain seq x y z
N MET A 1 7.22 -5.39 9.50
CA MET A 1 6.51 -6.37 8.66
C MET A 1 7.38 -7.55 8.23
N ASN A 2 6.87 -8.77 8.32
CA ASN A 2 7.61 -9.99 7.97
C ASN A 2 7.50 -10.35 6.47
N ARG A 3 8.24 -11.38 6.03
CA ARG A 3 8.28 -11.81 4.62
C ARG A 3 6.93 -12.33 4.10
N ASN A 4 6.15 -12.99 4.94
CA ASN A 4 4.85 -13.55 4.56
C ASN A 4 3.83 -12.43 4.35
N ASP A 5 3.85 -11.41 5.21
CA ASP A 5 2.97 -10.24 5.09
C ASP A 5 3.24 -9.49 3.77
N LYS A 6 4.51 -9.27 3.42
CA LYS A 6 4.91 -8.67 2.14
C LYS A 6 4.41 -9.48 0.94
N LYS A 7 4.55 -10.81 1.00
CA LYS A 7 4.07 -11.70 -0.06
C LYS A 7 2.55 -11.65 -0.22
N SER A 8 1.82 -11.63 0.90
CA SER A 8 0.36 -11.48 0.89
C SER A 8 -0.07 -10.13 0.34
N PHE A 9 0.66 -9.06 0.67
CA PHE A 9 0.42 -7.72 0.12
C PHE A 9 0.59 -7.69 -1.40
N TYR A 10 1.68 -8.24 -1.95
CA TYR A 10 1.87 -8.25 -3.41
C TYR A 10 0.77 -9.03 -4.13
N ARG A 11 0.37 -10.19 -3.60
CA ARG A 11 -0.77 -10.93 -4.15
C ARG A 11 -2.06 -10.11 -4.18
N TYR A 12 -2.33 -9.35 -3.11
CA TYR A 12 -3.45 -8.43 -3.09
C TYR A 12 -3.32 -7.37 -4.18
N SER A 13 -2.16 -6.69 -4.24
CA SER A 13 -1.87 -5.62 -5.21
C SER A 13 -2.07 -6.07 -6.66
N ASP A 14 -1.55 -7.25 -7.01
CA ASP A 14 -1.68 -7.84 -8.35
C ASP A 14 -3.14 -8.07 -8.76
N SER A 15 -3.98 -8.46 -7.80
CA SER A 15 -5.39 -8.80 -8.04
C SER A 15 -6.38 -7.63 -7.88
N ALA A 16 -5.97 -6.56 -7.19
CA ALA A 16 -6.80 -5.41 -6.90
C ALA A 16 -6.99 -4.54 -8.15
N SER A 17 -8.18 -3.96 -8.32
CA SER A 17 -8.44 -2.91 -9.30
C SER A 17 -7.76 -1.59 -8.92
N GLU A 18 -7.57 -0.68 -9.89
CA GLU A 18 -7.00 0.65 -9.63
C GLU A 18 -7.78 1.40 -8.54
N ARG A 19 -9.12 1.35 -8.58
CA ARG A 19 -9.99 1.99 -7.58
C ARG A 19 -9.81 1.40 -6.18
N GLU A 20 -9.60 0.09 -6.06
CA GLU A 20 -9.34 -0.55 -4.77
C GLU A 20 -8.00 -0.11 -4.19
N LEU A 21 -6.97 -0.03 -5.04
CA LEU A 21 -5.65 0.48 -4.68
C LEU A 21 -5.70 1.94 -4.23
N GLU A 22 -6.39 2.82 -4.97
CA GLU A 22 -6.60 4.22 -4.58
C GLU A 22 -7.35 4.35 -3.24
N SER A 23 -8.41 3.57 -3.05
CA SER A 23 -9.16 3.56 -1.79
C SER A 23 -8.27 3.11 -0.62
N LYS A 24 -7.46 2.06 -0.83
CA LYS A 24 -6.53 1.55 0.17
C LYS A 24 -5.45 2.57 0.51
N LEU A 25 -4.92 3.28 -0.50
CA LEU A 25 -3.95 4.35 -0.32
C LEU A 25 -4.49 5.46 0.59
N ILE A 26 -5.71 5.95 0.33
CA ILE A 26 -6.37 6.98 1.15
C ILE A 26 -6.57 6.49 2.59
N GLN A 27 -6.98 5.23 2.77
CA GLN A 27 -7.15 4.64 4.10
C GLN A 27 -5.83 4.57 4.87
N LEU A 28 -4.74 4.14 4.21
CA LEU A 28 -3.43 4.04 4.84
C LEU A 28 -2.86 5.42 5.20
N GLN A 29 -3.00 6.41 4.32
CA GLN A 29 -2.59 7.80 4.61
C GLN A 29 -3.37 8.37 5.80
N SER A 30 -4.68 8.10 5.87
CA SER A 30 -5.51 8.52 7.00
C SER A 30 -5.14 7.80 8.30
N LEU A 31 -4.74 6.53 8.21
CA LEU A 31 -4.28 5.73 9.34
C LEU A 31 -2.94 6.25 9.86
N LEU A 32 -2.01 6.59 8.96
CA LEU A 32 -0.66 7.05 9.28
C LEU A 32 -0.68 8.24 10.25
N LEU A 33 -1.61 9.18 10.06
CA LEU A 33 -1.81 10.34 10.93
C LEU A 33 -2.18 9.98 12.38
N LYS A 34 -2.67 8.77 12.63
CA LYS A 34 -3.15 8.29 13.93
C LYS A 34 -2.17 7.31 14.59
N LEU A 35 -1.20 6.79 13.84
CA LEU A 35 -0.23 5.83 14.35
C LEU A 35 0.79 6.50 15.26
N LYS A 36 1.22 5.78 16.30
CA LYS A 36 2.22 6.24 17.28
C LYS A 36 3.43 5.31 17.39
N GLN A 37 3.28 4.07 16.93
CA GLN A 37 4.30 3.04 16.99
C GLN A 37 5.18 3.12 15.76
N PRO A 38 6.50 3.37 15.90
CA PRO A 38 7.42 3.52 14.77
C PRO A 38 7.41 2.33 13.80
N GLU A 39 7.28 1.11 14.31
CA GLU A 39 7.22 -0.11 13.51
C GLU A 39 5.95 -0.18 12.65
N THR A 40 4.81 0.24 13.21
CA THR A 40 3.53 0.26 12.51
C THR A 40 3.48 1.40 11.49
N ILE A 41 4.13 2.54 11.81
CA ILE A 41 4.33 3.65 10.88
C ILE A 41 5.16 3.18 9.69
N ALA A 42 6.32 2.57 9.92
CA ALA A 42 7.18 2.07 8.86
C ALA A 42 6.48 1.04 7.95
N ASP A 43 5.66 0.17 8.52
CA ASP A 43 4.88 -0.80 7.77
C ASP A 43 3.80 -0.14 6.90
N ALA A 44 3.10 0.88 7.43
CA ALA A 44 2.12 1.65 6.67
C ALA A 44 2.77 2.49 5.56
N GLU A 45 3.90 3.15 5.84
CA GLU A 45 4.69 3.90 4.85
C GLU A 45 5.19 3.00 3.71
N TRP A 46 5.65 1.79 4.06
CA TRP A 46 6.03 0.80 3.06
C TRP A 46 4.84 0.45 2.16
N MET A 47 3.66 0.15 2.72
CA MET A 47 2.48 -0.19 1.92
C MET A 47 2.03 0.98 1.02
N ILE A 48 2.05 2.20 1.56
CA ILE A 48 1.73 3.42 0.80
C ILE A 48 2.64 3.55 -0.41
N ARG A 49 3.95 3.39 -0.21
CA ARG A 49 4.93 3.48 -1.30
C ARG A 49 4.68 2.44 -2.39
N GLU A 50 4.47 1.18 -2.02
CA GLU A 50 4.27 0.11 -2.99
C GLU A 50 2.96 0.29 -3.78
N ILE A 51 1.86 0.69 -3.12
CA ILE A 51 0.60 1.01 -3.82
C ILE A 51 0.80 2.17 -4.80
N SER A 52 1.50 3.22 -4.39
CA SER A 52 1.77 4.37 -5.28
C SER A 52 2.57 3.96 -6.51
N LEU A 53 3.59 3.12 -6.35
CA LEU A 53 4.39 2.60 -7.48
C LEU A 53 3.56 1.73 -8.42
N GLU A 54 2.68 0.89 -7.88
CA GLU A 54 1.78 0.07 -8.70
C GLU A 54 0.79 0.93 -9.50
N LEU A 55 0.17 1.94 -8.86
CA LEU A 55 -0.73 2.88 -9.53
C LEU A 55 -0.01 3.67 -10.63
N GLU A 56 1.22 4.12 -10.35
CA GLU A 56 2.07 4.80 -11.35
C GLU A 56 2.36 3.88 -12.53
N ALA A 57 2.80 2.64 -12.27
CA ALA A 57 3.10 1.66 -13.31
C ALA A 57 1.89 1.41 -14.23
N ARG A 58 0.69 1.22 -13.65
CA ARG A 58 -0.54 1.02 -14.43
C ARG A 58 -0.90 2.21 -15.31
N ARG A 59 -0.78 3.42 -14.76
CA ARG A 59 -1.08 4.66 -15.49
C ARG A 59 -0.08 4.96 -16.60
N SER A 60 1.19 4.56 -16.44
CA SER A 60 2.22 4.70 -17.47
C SER A 60 2.10 3.69 -18.63
N THR A 61 1.27 2.65 -18.49
CA THR A 61 0.98 1.67 -19.56
C THR A 61 -0.16 2.08 -20.49
N ILE A 62 -0.84 3.19 -20.23
CA ILE A 62 -1.90 3.77 -21.07
C ILE A 62 -1.27 4.84 -21.97
#